data_AF-A0A9D8KXY4-F1
#
_entry.id   AF-A0A9D8KXY4-F1
#
_cell.length_a   1.000
_cell.length_b   1.000
_cell.length_c   1.000
_cell.angle_alpha   90.00
_cell.angle_beta   90.00
_cell.angle_gamma   90.00
#
_symmetry.space_group_name_H-M   'P 1'
#
loop_
_entity.id
_entity.type
_entity.pdbx_description
1 polymer ?
#
loop_
_entity_poly.entity_id
_entity_poly.type
_entity_poly.pdbx_seq_one_letter_code
_entity_poly.pdbx_strand_id
1 'polypeptide(L)'
;VTDTRLLLIEGIKLASKTFEATRQALGWAVDEIDQFVIHQVSQPHTNAFIKAFGIDPKKAMTIFGEHGNVGPASVPIVLSKLRQLGKLKKGDRVALMGIGSGLNCTMAEVVW
;
A
#
# COMPACT_ATOMS: atom_id res chain seq x y z
N VAL A 1 -18.13 16.77 -12.55
CA VAL A 1 -17.23 16.98 -11.39
C VAL A 1 -17.01 15.63 -10.73
N THR A 2 -15.77 15.30 -10.38
CA THR A 2 -15.42 14.00 -9.77
C THR A 2 -15.82 13.97 -8.30
N ASP A 3 -16.61 12.97 -7.88
CA ASP A 3 -16.92 12.74 -6.47
C ASP A 3 -15.78 11.96 -5.80
N THR A 4 -14.89 12.69 -5.13
CA THR A 4 -13.70 12.14 -4.46
C THR A 4 -14.04 11.24 -3.28
N ARG A 5 -15.18 11.49 -2.61
CA ARG A 5 -15.62 10.67 -1.47
C ARG A 5 -16.12 9.32 -1.95
N LEU A 6 -16.93 9.30 -3.01
CA LEU A 6 -17.40 8.07 -3.60
C LEU A 6 -16.23 7.23 -4.14
N LEU A 7 -15.26 7.87 -4.80
CA LEU A 7 -14.06 7.19 -5.27
C LEU A 7 -13.25 6.55 -4.14
N LEU A 8 -13.13 7.21 -2.99
CA LEU A 8 -12.47 6.62 -1.82
C LEU A 8 -13.24 5.40 -1.31
N ILE A 9 -14.57 5.47 -1.21
CA ILE A 9 -15.40 4.36 -0.73
C ILE A 9 -15.29 3.17 -1.68
N GLU A 10 -15.49 3.38 -2.98
CA GLU A 10 -15.39 2.32 -3.98
C GLU A 10 -13.95 1.79 -4.11
N GLY A 11 -12.96 2.66 -3.93
CA GLY A 11 -11.56 2.27 -3.89
C GLY A 11 -11.23 1.34 -2.71
N ILE A 12 -11.72 1.64 -1.51
CA ILE A 12 -11.54 0.77 -0.33
C ILE A 12 -12.28 -0.56 -0.53
N LYS A 13 -13.49 -0.54 -1.11
CA LYS A 13 -14.23 -1.78 -1.43
C LYS A 13 -13.45 -2.67 -2.40
N LEU A 14 -12.92 -2.09 -3.48
CA LEU A 14 -12.10 -2.84 -4.44
C LEU A 14 -10.83 -3.35 -3.77
N ALA A 15 -10.13 -2.51 -3.02
CA ALA A 15 -8.93 -2.90 -2.29
C ALA A 15 -9.20 -4.04 -1.29
N SER A 16 -10.35 -4.06 -0.62
CA SER A 16 -10.71 -5.14 0.30
C SER A 16 -10.93 -6.47 -0.42
N LYS A 17 -11.58 -6.45 -1.59
CA LYS A 17 -11.72 -7.65 -2.42
C LYS A 17 -10.37 -8.16 -2.92
N THR A 18 -9.51 -7.25 -3.39
CA THR A 18 -8.17 -7.60 -3.86
C THR A 18 -7.31 -8.13 -2.71
N PHE A 19 -7.39 -7.53 -1.51
CA PHE A 19 -6.66 -7.97 -0.33
C PHE A 19 -7.00 -9.40 0.05
N GLU A 20 -8.29 -9.74 0.15
CA GLU A 20 -8.72 -11.11 0.46
C GLU A 20 -8.28 -12.12 -0.60
N ALA A 21 -8.35 -11.76 -1.89
CA ALA A 21 -7.83 -12.60 -2.97
C ALA A 21 -6.31 -12.82 -2.85
N THR A 22 -5.55 -11.77 -2.52
CA THR A 22 -4.10 -11.86 -2.30
C THR A 22 -3.75 -12.69 -1.08
N ARG A 23 -4.52 -12.60 0.02
CA ARG A 23 -4.34 -13.46 1.19
C ARG A 23 -4.48 -14.93 0.86
N GLN A 24 -5.49 -15.27 0.06
CA GLN A 24 -5.72 -16.65 -0.38
C GLN A 24 -4.63 -17.14 -1.35
N ALA A 25 -4.20 -16.28 -2.28
CA ALA A 25 -3.23 -16.65 -3.31
C ALA A 25 -1.78 -16.72 -2.80
N LEU A 26 -1.39 -15.81 -1.90
CA LEU A 26 0.00 -15.63 -1.44
C LEU A 26 0.20 -15.99 0.04
N GLY A 27 -0.85 -16.38 0.76
CA GLY A 27 -0.75 -16.69 2.19
C GLY A 27 -0.37 -15.47 3.02
N TRP A 28 -0.95 -14.30 2.73
CA TRP A 28 -0.70 -13.10 3.54
C TRP A 28 -1.37 -13.20 4.92
N ALA A 29 -0.53 -13.16 5.95
CA ALA A 29 -0.89 -12.79 7.30
C ALA A 29 -0.34 -11.38 7.57
N VAL A 30 -1.22 -10.44 7.95
CA VAL A 30 -0.89 -9.00 8.07
C VAL A 30 0.29 -8.75 8.99
N ASP A 31 0.35 -9.52 10.07
CA ASP A 31 1.38 -9.50 11.11
C ASP A 31 2.74 -10.04 10.63
N GLU A 32 2.75 -10.96 9.66
CA GLU A 32 3.95 -11.56 9.06
C GLU A 32 4.57 -10.74 7.92
N ILE A 33 3.87 -9.73 7.40
CA ILE A 33 4.43 -8.81 6.39
C ILE A 33 5.37 -7.83 7.10
N ASP A 34 6.60 -7.68 6.61
CA ASP A 34 7.61 -6.81 7.20
C ASP A 34 7.42 -5.34 6.82
N GLN A 35 7.05 -5.07 5.56
CA GLN A 35 6.79 -3.72 5.04
C GLN A 35 5.60 -3.69 4.09
N PHE A 36 4.75 -2.68 4.24
CA PHE A 36 3.64 -2.36 3.33
C PHE A 36 3.99 -1.11 2.52
N VAL A 37 4.20 -1.30 1.23
CA VAL A 37 4.50 -0.24 0.27
C VAL A 37 3.25 0.07 -0.54
N ILE A 38 2.60 1.18 -0.17
CA ILE A 38 1.28 1.55 -0.67
C ILE A 38 1.42 2.74 -1.64
N HIS A 39 0.68 2.75 -2.74
CA HIS A 39 0.50 3.95 -3.55
C HIS A 39 -0.19 5.05 -2.71
N GLN A 40 0.46 6.20 -2.62
CA GLN A 40 0.05 7.29 -1.73
C GLN A 40 -0.67 8.42 -2.48
N VAL A 41 -1.99 8.50 -2.32
CA VAL A 41 -2.80 9.61 -2.86
C VAL A 41 -2.77 10.80 -1.91
N SER A 42 -3.03 10.57 -0.62
CA SER A 42 -2.93 11.56 0.45
C SER A 42 -2.95 10.87 1.83
N GLN A 43 -2.71 11.64 2.89
CA GLN A 43 -2.72 11.11 4.26
C GLN A 43 -4.07 10.46 4.66
N PRO A 44 -5.24 11.08 4.42
CA PRO A 44 -6.52 10.43 4.74
C PRO A 44 -6.75 9.11 4.00
N HIS A 45 -6.34 9.02 2.73
CA HIS A 45 -6.46 7.78 1.94
C HIS A 45 -5.55 6.70 2.53
N THR A 46 -4.28 7.02 2.77
CA THR A 46 -3.30 6.08 3.33
C THR A 46 -3.76 5.58 4.70
N ASN A 47 -4.24 6.47 5.58
CA ASN A 47 -4.75 6.09 6.90
C ASN A 47 -6.00 5.20 6.81
N ALA A 48 -6.90 5.47 5.86
CA ALA A 48 -8.07 4.63 5.65
C ALA A 48 -7.69 3.20 5.22
N PHE A 49 -6.67 3.06 4.38
CA PHE A 49 -6.11 1.75 3.97
C PHE A 49 -5.46 1.01 5.15
N ILE A 50 -4.59 1.70 5.89
CA ILE A 50 -3.93 1.14 7.08
C ILE A 50 -4.99 0.62 8.07
N LYS A 51 -6.02 1.42 8.34
CA LYS A 51 -7.11 1.05 9.25
C LYS A 51 -7.95 -0.10 8.70
N ALA A 52 -8.28 -0.11 7.41
CA ALA A 52 -9.12 -1.14 6.80
C ALA A 52 -8.48 -2.54 6.86
N PHE A 53 -7.16 -2.62 6.79
CA PHE A 53 -6.43 -3.89 6.75
C PHE A 53 -5.68 -4.24 8.05
N GLY A 54 -5.83 -3.43 9.10
CA GLY A 54 -5.16 -3.68 10.38
C GLY A 54 -3.63 -3.60 10.31
N ILE A 55 -3.11 -2.78 9.39
CA ILE A 55 -1.66 -2.63 9.19
C ILE A 55 -1.07 -1.83 10.35
N ASP A 56 0.07 -2.26 10.88
CA ASP A 56 0.86 -1.42 11.80
C ASP A 56 1.37 -0.20 11.03
N PRO A 57 1.01 1.04 11.43
CA PRO A 57 1.49 2.26 10.77
C PRO A 57 3.02 2.34 10.66
N LYS A 58 3.77 1.70 11.56
CA LYS A 58 5.25 1.65 11.51
C LYS A 58 5.79 0.84 10.34
N LYS A 59 4.99 -0.06 9.78
CA LYS A 59 5.32 -0.87 8.59
C LYS A 59 4.88 -0.20 7.27
N ALA A 60 4.25 0.98 7.31
CA ALA A 60 3.75 1.69 6.14
C ALA A 60 4.38 3.08 6.01
N MET A 61 5.58 3.15 5.43
CA MET A 61 6.29 4.42 5.24
C MET A 61 5.54 5.38 4.32
N THR A 62 5.38 6.63 4.76
CA THR A 62 4.76 7.69 3.99
C THR A 62 5.78 8.71 3.47
N ILE A 63 5.65 9.12 2.21
CA ILE A 63 6.52 10.11 1.56
C ILE A 63 5.77 11.35 1.05
N PHE A 64 4.42 11.35 1.11
CA PHE A 64 3.60 12.46 0.62
C PHE A 64 3.88 13.80 1.31
N GLY A 65 4.44 13.81 2.52
CA GLY A 65 4.87 15.04 3.19
C GLY A 65 6.05 15.73 2.50
N GLU A 66 6.89 14.96 1.81
CA GLU A 66 8.07 15.45 1.08
C GLU A 66 7.80 15.56 -0.43
N HIS A 67 7.02 14.64 -1.01
CA HIS A 67 6.88 14.48 -2.45
C HIS A 67 5.48 14.83 -2.98
N GLY A 68 4.50 15.05 -2.11
CA GLY A 68 3.09 15.12 -2.51
C GLY A 68 2.59 13.80 -3.10
N ASN A 69 1.55 13.89 -3.95
CA ASN A 69 1.05 12.75 -4.70
C ASN A 69 1.85 12.58 -6.01
N VAL A 70 2.81 11.65 -6.00
CA VAL A 70 3.61 11.27 -7.17
C VAL A 70 3.04 10.06 -7.92
N GLY A 71 1.75 9.76 -7.71
CA GLY A 71 1.07 8.66 -8.39
C GLY A 71 1.73 7.29 -8.11
N PRO A 72 1.78 6.40 -9.12
CA PRO A 72 2.34 5.06 -8.95
C PRO A 72 3.85 5.07 -8.63
N ALA A 73 4.57 6.16 -8.91
CA ALA A 73 5.98 6.30 -8.58
C ALA A 73 6.25 6.26 -7.06
N SER A 74 5.22 6.48 -6.24
CA SER A 74 5.35 6.35 -4.78
C SER A 74 5.83 4.97 -4.34
N VAL A 75 5.41 3.89 -5.02
CA VAL A 75 5.80 2.51 -4.68
C VAL A 75 7.32 2.28 -4.81
N PRO A 76 7.95 2.46 -5.99
CA PRO A 76 9.39 2.27 -6.13
C PRO A 76 10.22 3.28 -5.32
N ILE A 77 9.74 4.52 -5.11
CA ILE A 77 10.44 5.50 -4.27
C ILE A 77 10.49 5.05 -2.81
N VAL A 78 9.37 4.55 -2.27
CA VAL A 78 9.32 4.02 -0.89
C VAL A 78 10.21 2.79 -0.75
N LEU A 79 10.19 1.86 -1.71
CA LEU A 79 11.11 0.71 -1.72
C LEU A 79 12.58 1.16 -1.67
N SER A 80 12.96 2.13 -2.50
CA SER A 80 14.32 2.68 -2.52
C SER A 80 14.69 3.31 -1.16
N LYS A 81 13.80 4.09 -0.56
CA LYS A 81 14.01 4.70 0.77
C LYS A 81 14.14 3.64 1.87
N LEU A 82 13.27 2.63 1.89
CA LEU A 82 13.35 1.52 2.85
C LEU A 82 14.69 0.80 2.75
N ARG A 83 15.18 0.52 1.54
CA ARG A 83 16.52 -0.04 1.31
C ARG A 83 17.63 0.87 1.83
N GLN A 84 17.57 2.17 1.53
CA GLN A 84 18.58 3.14 1.98
C GLN A 84 18.64 3.27 3.51
N LEU A 85 17.49 3.15 4.19
CA LEU A 85 17.39 3.20 5.65
C LEU A 85 17.73 1.86 6.33
N GLY A 86 18.14 0.83 5.57
CA GLY A 86 18.44 -0.49 6.13
C GLY A 86 17.22 -1.20 6.72
N LYS A 87 16.01 -0.86 6.27
CA LYS A 87 14.74 -1.44 6.73
C LYS A 87 14.33 -2.70 5.99
N LEU A 88 15.05 -3.08 4.94
CA LEU A 88 14.83 -4.29 4.16
C LEU A 88 16.02 -5.24 4.32
N LYS A 89 15.74 -6.46 4.73
CA LYS A 89 16.70 -7.56 4.91
C LYS A 89 16.31 -8.73 4.01
N LYS A 90 17.31 -9.58 3.71
CA LYS A 90 17.06 -10.79 2.94
C LYS A 90 16.04 -11.67 3.67
N GLY A 91 15.00 -12.07 2.94
CA GLY A 91 13.88 -12.86 3.45
C GLY A 91 12.69 -12.04 3.92
N ASP A 92 12.80 -10.71 4.03
CA ASP A 92 11.68 -9.87 4.44
C ASP A 92 10.55 -9.95 3.40
N ARG A 93 9.31 -10.07 3.88
CA ARG A 93 8.11 -10.08 3.05
C ARG A 93 7.62 -8.65 2.85
N VAL A 94 7.67 -8.15 1.61
CA VAL A 94 7.28 -6.79 1.27
C VAL A 94 6.01 -6.79 0.43
N ALA A 95 4.92 -6.29 0.99
CA ALA A 95 3.65 -6.12 0.29
C ALA A 95 3.66 -4.84 -0.55
N LEU A 96 3.37 -4.96 -1.84
CA LEU A 96 3.21 -3.84 -2.77
C LEU A 96 1.73 -3.67 -3.07
N MET A 97 1.18 -2.48 -2.86
CA MET A 97 -0.25 -2.21 -3.00
C MET A 97 -0.48 -0.97 -3.87
N GLY A 98 -1.05 -1.18 -5.06
CA GLY A 98 -1.41 -0.11 -5.99
C GLY A 98 -2.92 0.02 -6.13
N ILE A 99 -3.44 1.25 -5.99
CA ILE A 99 -4.83 1.58 -6.35
C ILE A 99 -4.92 2.91 -7.08
N GLY A 100 -5.47 2.92 -8.28
CA GLY A 100 -5.50 4.10 -9.14
C GLY A 100 -6.84 4.39 -9.79
N SER A 101 -6.94 5.56 -10.41
CA SER A 101 -8.11 5.99 -11.19
C SER A 101 -8.44 4.97 -12.28
N GLY A 102 -9.71 4.56 -12.33
CA GLY A 102 -10.17 3.43 -13.14
C GLY A 102 -11.56 2.93 -12.71
N LEU A 103 -11.75 2.24 -11.58
CA LEU A 103 -10.82 1.82 -10.54
C LEU A 103 -10.02 0.58 -10.94
N ASN A 104 -8.73 0.56 -10.64
CA ASN A 104 -7.89 -0.63 -10.71
C ASN A 104 -7.14 -0.78 -9.38
N CYS A 105 -7.10 -2.00 -8.85
CA CYS A 105 -6.30 -2.33 -7.67
C CYS A 105 -5.50 -3.60 -7.93
N THR A 106 -4.19 -3.52 -7.68
CA THR A 106 -3.25 -4.62 -7.82
C THR A 106 -2.43 -4.72 -6.55
N MET A 107 -2.21 -5.95 -6.09
CA MET A 107 -1.32 -6.25 -4.98
C MET A 107 -0.31 -7.31 -5.42
N ALA A 108 0.92 -7.18 -4.95
CA ALA A 108 2.01 -8.09 -5.23
C ALA A 108 2.89 -8.22 -3.99
N GLU A 109 3.73 -9.25 -3.98
CA GLU A 109 4.70 -9.48 -2.92
C GLU A 109 6.11 -9.57 -3.51
N VAL A 110 7.08 -9.04 -2.77
CA VAL A 110 8.50 -9.30 -2.98
C VAL A 110 9.04 -9.91 -1.71
N VAL A 111 9.63 -11.09 -1.82
CA VAL A 111 10.54 -11.60 -0.79
C VAL A 111 11.91 -10.99 -1.09
N TRP A 112 12.34 -10.07 -0.23
CA TRP A 112 13.53 -9.23 -0.44
C TRP A 112 14.85 -10.01 -0.34
#